data_AF-A0A954XWR0-F1
#
_entry.id   AF-A0A954XWR0-F1
#
_cell.length_a   1.000
_cell.length_b   1.000
_cell.length_c   1.000
_cell.angle_alpha   90.00
_cell.angle_beta   90.00
_cell.angle_gamma   90.00
#
_symmetry.space_group_name_H-M   'P 1'
#
loop_
_entity.id
_entity.type
_entity.pdbx_description
1 polymer ?
#
loop_
_entity_poly.entity_id
_entity_poly.type
_entity_poly.pdbx_seq_one_letter_code
_entity_poly.pdbx_strand_id
1 'polypeptide(L)'
;MAFDPQTRLLAGSRLLAPLLNLAGFGYVPGPTSEHGHRSRGRFVAGDRELELVYQWGLAEVRYRVGKRTLEHSEYMELLGVAGRSAFLNEQHDISCEGFDGLHKDLLRFADDFLRGDAERFCRLADRLNAPATIKFRRA
;
A
#
# COMPACT_ATOMS: atom_id res chain seq x y z
N MET A 1 2.71 9.58 -27.33
CA MET A 1 1.59 9.67 -26.35
C MET A 1 2.20 10.12 -25.03
N ALA A 2 1.75 11.25 -24.49
CA ALA A 2 2.29 11.78 -23.24
C ALA A 2 2.06 10.76 -22.12
N PHE A 3 3.13 10.40 -21.41
CA PHE A 3 3.06 9.57 -20.22
C PHE A 3 2.32 10.36 -19.14
N ASP A 4 1.03 10.09 -18.95
CA ASP A 4 0.22 10.72 -17.91
C ASP A 4 0.11 9.77 -16.70
N PRO A 5 0.89 9.99 -15.63
CA PRO A 5 0.88 9.10 -14.46
C PRO A 5 -0.45 9.10 -13.74
N GLN A 6 -1.23 10.17 -13.84
CA GLN A 6 -2.56 10.24 -13.23
C GLN A 6 -3.54 9.29 -13.92
N THR A 7 -3.55 9.25 -15.25
CA THR A 7 -4.35 8.32 -16.04
C THR A 7 -3.95 6.87 -15.77
N ARG A 8 -2.65 6.60 -15.63
CA ARG A 8 -2.13 5.26 -15.28
C ARG A 8 -2.53 4.84 -13.87
N LEU A 9 -2.37 5.74 -12.90
CA LEU A 9 -2.80 5.50 -11.53
C LEU A 9 -4.31 5.27 -11.46
N LEU A 10 -5.11 6.05 -12.20
CA LEU A 10 -6.55 5.87 -12.26
C LEU A 10 -6.91 4.51 -12.87
N ALA A 11 -6.27 4.11 -13.96
CA ALA A 11 -6.47 2.78 -14.57
C ALA A 11 -6.12 1.64 -13.60
N GLY A 12 -4.97 1.72 -12.91
CA GLY A 12 -4.58 0.74 -11.89
C GLY A 12 -5.53 0.74 -10.68
N SER A 13 -5.98 1.90 -10.23
CA SER A 13 -6.96 2.02 -9.14
C SER A 13 -8.30 1.35 -9.49
N ARG A 14 -8.72 1.38 -10.75
CA ARG A 14 -9.93 0.68 -11.21
C ARG A 14 -9.82 -0.84 -11.11
N LEU A 15 -8.61 -1.40 -11.18
CA LEU A 15 -8.39 -2.84 -10.95
C LEU A 15 -8.55 -3.19 -9.46
N LEU A 16 -8.12 -2.29 -8.57
CA LEU A 16 -8.23 -2.46 -7.13
C LEU A 16 -9.62 -2.11 -6.59
N ALA A 17 -10.36 -1.26 -7.29
CA ALA A 17 -11.65 -0.72 -6.85
C ALA A 17 -12.68 -1.82 -6.51
N PRO A 18 -12.88 -2.91 -7.28
CA PRO A 18 -13.84 -3.94 -6.90
C PRO A 18 -13.55 -4.56 -5.53
N LEU A 19 -12.28 -4.87 -5.25
CA LEU A 19 -11.85 -5.46 -3.98
C LEU A 19 -11.97 -4.46 -2.82
N LEU A 20 -11.55 -3.23 -3.05
CA LEU A 20 -11.54 -2.17 -2.04
C LEU A 20 -12.96 -1.63 -1.75
N ASN A 21 -13.80 -1.50 -2.78
CA ASN A 21 -15.19 -1.07 -2.62
C ASN A 21 -16.00 -2.10 -1.82
N LEU A 22 -15.77 -3.42 -2.02
CA LEU A 22 -16.40 -4.47 -1.21
C LEU A 22 -15.99 -4.38 0.27
N ALA A 23 -14.80 -3.86 0.56
CA ALA A 23 -14.31 -3.59 1.90
C ALA A 23 -14.75 -2.21 2.45
N GLY A 24 -15.53 -1.44 1.68
CA GLY A 24 -16.05 -0.12 2.07
C GLY A 24 -15.11 1.05 1.80
N PHE A 25 -14.03 0.85 1.04
CA PHE A 25 -13.10 1.92 0.65
C PHE A 25 -13.60 2.68 -0.57
N GLY A 26 -13.58 4.01 -0.50
CA GLY A 26 -13.81 4.90 -1.65
C GLY A 26 -12.51 5.45 -2.21
N TYR A 27 -12.35 5.42 -3.53
CA TYR A 27 -11.19 6.04 -4.19
C TYR A 27 -11.31 7.57 -4.18
N VAL A 28 -10.25 8.24 -3.75
CA VAL A 28 -10.07 9.68 -3.77
C VAL A 28 -8.81 10.00 -4.58
N PRO A 29 -8.93 10.70 -5.72
CA PRO A 29 -7.77 11.14 -6.47
C PRO A 29 -6.96 12.17 -5.65
N GLY A 30 -5.64 12.07 -5.71
CA GLY A 30 -4.72 12.95 -5.03
C GLY A 30 -4.02 13.92 -5.99
N PRO A 31 -3.12 14.77 -5.46
CA PRO A 31 -2.36 15.70 -6.27
C PRO A 31 -1.32 14.98 -7.14
N THR A 32 -1.04 15.58 -8.29
CA THR A 32 0.07 15.21 -9.17
C THR A 32 1.20 16.23 -8.97
N SER A 33 2.45 15.78 -8.94
CA SER A 33 3.61 16.67 -8.74
C SER A 33 3.72 17.69 -9.87
N GLU A 34 4.32 18.85 -9.59
CA GLU A 34 4.46 19.96 -10.55
C GLU A 34 5.16 19.57 -11.85
N HIS A 35 5.98 18.52 -11.82
CA HIS A 35 6.70 18.02 -12.99
C HIS A 35 5.95 16.89 -13.73
N GLY A 36 4.76 16.51 -13.27
CA GLY A 36 3.94 15.49 -13.92
C GLY A 36 4.56 14.09 -13.90
N HIS A 37 5.51 13.82 -13.00
CA HIS A 37 6.21 12.52 -12.91
C HIS A 37 5.68 11.64 -11.78
N ARG A 38 4.97 12.21 -10.82
CA ARG A 38 4.48 11.51 -9.64
C ARG A 38 3.01 11.86 -9.42
N SER A 39 2.13 10.88 -9.46
CA SER A 39 0.72 11.05 -9.11
C SER A 39 0.40 10.26 -7.85
N ARG A 40 -0.54 10.78 -7.06
CA ARG A 40 -1.00 10.15 -5.82
C ARG A 40 -2.49 9.92 -5.87
N GLY A 41 -2.94 8.88 -5.19
CA GLY A 41 -4.34 8.54 -5.04
C GLY A 41 -4.49 7.71 -3.80
N ARG A 42 -5.68 7.73 -3.20
CA ARG A 42 -5.89 7.02 -1.94
C ARG A 42 -7.27 6.40 -1.90
N PHE A 43 -7.38 5.29 -1.20
CA PHE A 43 -8.63 4.63 -0.89
C PHE A 43 -8.93 4.86 0.59
N VAL A 44 -10.12 5.35 0.93
CA VAL A 44 -10.48 5.72 2.30
C VAL A 44 -11.72 4.95 2.75
N ALA A 45 -11.64 4.32 3.93
CA ALA A 45 -12.75 3.64 4.62
C ALA A 45 -12.72 4.03 6.11
N GLY A 46 -13.40 5.11 6.49
CA GLY A 46 -13.40 5.61 7.85
C GLY A 46 -12.02 6.09 8.30
N ASP A 47 -11.42 5.43 9.28
CA ASP A 47 -10.08 5.71 9.79
C ASP A 47 -8.96 4.96 9.04
N ARG A 48 -9.32 4.11 8.08
CA ARG A 48 -8.41 3.34 7.25
C ARG A 48 -8.17 4.03 5.91
N GLU A 49 -6.92 4.10 5.50
CA GLU A 49 -6.51 4.71 4.24
C GLU A 49 -5.42 3.88 3.58
N LEU A 50 -5.56 3.63 2.27
CA LEU A 50 -4.54 3.00 1.44
C LEU A 50 -4.10 4.03 0.40
N GLU A 51 -2.92 4.59 0.58
CA GLU A 51 -2.31 5.54 -0.37
C GLU A 51 -1.49 4.78 -1.41
N LEU A 52 -1.64 5.19 -2.66
CA LEU A 52 -0.95 4.71 -3.84
C LEU A 52 -0.19 5.86 -4.48
N VAL A 53 1.09 5.66 -4.70
CA VAL A 53 1.96 6.61 -5.39
C VAL A 53 2.45 5.98 -6.67
N TYR A 54 2.13 6.63 -7.79
CA TYR A 54 2.60 6.23 -9.10
C TYR A 54 3.70 7.17 -9.59
N GLN A 55 4.88 6.63 -9.87
CA GLN A 55 6.02 7.34 -10.43
C GLN A 55 6.77 6.37 -11.34
N TRP A 56 6.57 6.48 -12.66
CA TRP A 56 7.11 5.54 -13.65
C TRP A 56 6.69 4.06 -13.45
N GLY A 57 5.65 3.83 -12.62
CA GLY A 57 5.25 2.52 -12.09
C GLY A 57 4.56 2.72 -10.73
N LEU A 58 3.97 1.67 -10.16
CA LEU A 58 3.43 1.73 -8.79
C LEU A 58 4.61 1.72 -7.80
N ALA A 59 5.05 2.92 -7.40
CA ALA A 59 6.30 3.12 -6.68
C ALA A 59 6.15 2.90 -5.17
N GLU A 60 5.06 3.41 -4.59
CA GLU A 60 4.83 3.29 -3.14
C GLU A 60 3.37 2.96 -2.85
N VAL A 61 3.18 2.10 -1.86
CA VAL A 61 1.87 1.71 -1.35
C VAL A 61 1.94 1.80 0.17
N ARG A 62 1.08 2.64 0.75
CA ARG A 62 1.07 2.90 2.19
C ARG A 62 -0.29 2.63 2.77
N TYR A 63 -0.29 1.94 3.90
CA TYR A 63 -1.45 1.63 4.71
C TYR A 63 -1.47 2.57 5.91
N ARG A 64 -2.62 3.13 6.23
CA ARG A 64 -2.82 3.97 7.39
C ARG A 64 -4.09 3.56 8.13
N VAL A 65 -3.99 3.47 9.46
CA VAL A 65 -5.12 3.26 10.37
C VAL A 65 -4.99 4.26 11.51
N GLY A 66 -5.84 5.28 11.50
CA GLY A 66 -5.73 6.41 12.42
C GLY A 66 -4.39 7.17 12.27
N LYS A 67 -3.51 7.02 13.27
CA LYS A 67 -2.16 7.63 13.30
C LYS A 67 -1.03 6.68 12.90
N ARG A 68 -1.34 5.40 12.69
CA ARG A 68 -0.36 4.35 12.39
C ARG A 68 -0.24 4.23 10.88
N THR A 69 1.00 4.19 10.39
CA THR A 69 1.29 4.05 8.97
C THR A 69 2.31 2.93 8.79
N LEU A 70 2.13 2.12 7.75
CA LEU A 70 3.08 1.11 7.30
C LEU A 70 3.17 1.15 5.77
N GLU A 71 4.37 1.00 5.23
CA GLU A 71 4.55 0.72 3.82
C GLU A 71 4.23 -0.75 3.52
N HIS A 72 3.88 -1.06 2.26
CA HIS A 72 3.51 -2.42 1.87
C HIS A 72 4.62 -3.44 2.15
N SER A 73 5.87 -3.09 1.84
CA SER A 73 7.05 -3.90 2.14
C SER A 73 7.14 -4.23 3.62
N GLU A 74 7.04 -3.22 4.48
CA GLU A 74 7.08 -3.37 5.94
C GLU A 74 5.94 -4.24 6.45
N TYR A 75 4.73 -4.03 5.93
CA TYR A 75 3.57 -4.83 6.33
C TYR A 75 3.74 -6.31 5.95
N MET A 76 4.23 -6.60 4.74
CA MET A 76 4.49 -7.97 4.30
C MET A 76 5.64 -8.63 5.08
N GLU A 77 6.67 -7.87 5.46
CA GLU A 77 7.76 -8.35 6.30
C GLU A 77 7.26 -8.69 7.72
N LEU A 78 6.47 -7.79 8.32
CA LEU A 78 5.87 -7.97 9.64
C LEU A 78 4.88 -9.14 9.70
N LEU A 79 4.22 -9.42 8.58
CA LEU A 79 3.38 -10.61 8.40
C LEU A 79 4.19 -11.90 8.17
N GLY A 80 5.51 -11.80 7.93
CA GLY A 80 6.38 -12.94 7.63
C GLY A 80 6.18 -13.50 6.22
N VAL A 81 5.60 -12.71 5.31
CA VAL A 81 5.23 -13.12 3.94
C VAL A 81 5.94 -12.31 2.87
N ALA A 82 6.96 -11.52 3.23
CA ALA A 82 7.76 -10.74 2.28
C ALA A 82 8.26 -11.58 1.09
N GLY A 83 8.75 -12.80 1.33
CA GLY A 83 9.19 -13.72 0.27
C GLY A 83 8.06 -14.33 -0.58
N ARG A 84 6.79 -14.07 -0.25
CA ARG A 84 5.59 -14.52 -0.98
C ARG A 84 4.78 -13.35 -1.56
N SER A 85 5.23 -12.11 -1.36
CA SER A 85 4.62 -10.91 -1.92
C SER A 85 4.84 -10.89 -3.43
N ALA A 86 3.75 -10.80 -4.18
CA ALA A 86 3.81 -10.61 -5.63
C ALA A 86 4.26 -9.18 -5.98
N PHE A 87 3.85 -8.20 -5.18
CA PHE A 87 4.15 -6.78 -5.40
C PHE A 87 5.65 -6.47 -5.44
N LEU A 88 6.46 -7.08 -4.56
CA LEU A 88 7.90 -6.83 -4.51
C LEU A 88 8.69 -7.46 -5.67
N ASN A 89 8.13 -8.45 -6.36
CA ASN A 89 8.79 -9.12 -7.49
C ASN A 89 8.59 -8.38 -8.83
N GLU A 90 7.61 -7.48 -8.90
CA GLU A 90 7.14 -6.84 -10.14
C GLU A 90 7.51 -5.35 -10.24
N GLN A 91 8.38 -4.84 -9.36
CA GLN A 91 8.63 -3.39 -9.12
C GLN A 91 9.27 -2.60 -10.27
N HIS A 92 9.53 -3.21 -11.43
CA HIS A 92 10.31 -2.59 -12.50
C HIS A 92 9.56 -2.41 -13.82
N ASP A 93 8.22 -2.47 -13.81
CA ASP A 93 7.47 -2.26 -15.04
C ASP A 93 6.60 -1.00 -15.02
N ILE A 94 6.69 -0.24 -16.11
CA ILE A 94 5.83 0.92 -16.41
C ILE A 94 4.38 0.43 -16.66
N SER A 95 4.23 -0.89 -16.85
CA SER A 95 2.99 -1.62 -17.03
C SER A 95 2.14 -1.68 -15.76
N CYS A 96 0.84 -1.96 -15.93
CA CYS A 96 -0.11 -2.07 -14.82
C CYS A 96 0.09 -3.32 -13.93
N GLU A 97 1.13 -4.11 -14.16
CA GLU A 97 1.37 -5.40 -13.51
C GLU A 97 1.59 -5.25 -11.99
N GLY A 98 2.28 -4.19 -11.54
CA GLY A 98 2.42 -3.92 -10.10
C GLY A 98 1.09 -3.74 -9.35
N PHE A 99 0.01 -3.34 -10.05
CA PHE A 99 -1.33 -3.29 -9.44
C PHE A 99 -1.96 -4.69 -9.30
N ASP A 100 -1.63 -5.63 -10.18
CA ASP A 100 -2.09 -7.03 -10.10
C ASP A 100 -1.37 -7.76 -8.96
N GLY A 101 -0.07 -7.55 -8.80
CA GLY A 101 0.70 -8.01 -7.65
C GLY A 101 0.15 -7.48 -6.33
N LEU A 102 -0.12 -6.17 -6.27
CA LEU A 102 -0.77 -5.56 -5.10
C LEU A 102 -2.16 -6.16 -4.86
N HIS A 103 -2.97 -6.37 -5.90
CA HIS A 103 -4.31 -6.95 -5.78
C HIS A 103 -4.24 -8.36 -5.16
N LYS A 104 -3.31 -9.20 -5.62
CA LYS A 104 -3.08 -10.55 -5.08
C LYS A 104 -2.63 -10.50 -3.62
N ASP A 105 -1.72 -9.60 -3.28
CA ASP A 105 -1.21 -9.46 -1.92
C ASP A 105 -2.29 -8.94 -0.97
N LEU A 106 -3.09 -7.97 -1.42
CA LEU A 106 -4.25 -7.48 -0.67
C LEU A 106 -5.26 -8.59 -0.39
N LEU A 107 -5.58 -9.41 -1.39
CA LEU A 107 -6.52 -10.52 -1.27
C LEU A 107 -6.00 -11.64 -0.35
N ARG A 108 -4.69 -11.90 -0.33
CA ARG A 108 -4.08 -13.02 0.40
C ARG A 108 -3.65 -12.68 1.82
N PHE A 109 -3.14 -11.48 2.03
CA PHE A 109 -2.42 -11.12 3.26
C PHE A 109 -3.06 -9.95 4.01
N ALA A 110 -3.77 -9.06 3.32
CA ALA A 110 -4.34 -7.85 3.92
C ALA A 110 -5.83 -7.99 4.34
N ASP A 111 -6.35 -9.20 4.50
CA ASP A 111 -7.76 -9.43 4.88
C ASP A 111 -8.12 -8.75 6.21
N ASP A 112 -7.21 -8.75 7.19
CA ASP A 112 -7.36 -8.04 8.48
C ASP A 112 -7.53 -6.52 8.31
N PHE A 113 -6.76 -5.92 7.39
CA PHE A 113 -6.84 -4.49 7.11
C PHE A 113 -8.11 -4.15 6.30
N LEU A 114 -8.52 -5.03 5.39
CA LEU A 114 -9.63 -4.78 4.47
C LEU A 114 -10.99 -5.06 5.11
N ARG A 115 -11.17 -6.23 5.70
CA ARG A 115 -12.47 -6.72 6.22
C ARG A 115 -12.51 -6.79 7.75
N GLY A 116 -11.35 -6.88 8.38
CA GLY A 116 -11.22 -6.88 9.84
C GLY A 116 -11.31 -5.49 10.47
N ASP A 117 -11.06 -5.45 11.76
CA ASP A 117 -10.96 -4.25 12.61
C ASP A 117 -9.56 -3.60 12.56
N ALA A 118 -8.67 -4.12 11.71
CA ALA A 118 -7.27 -3.72 11.62
C ALA A 118 -6.49 -3.81 12.95
N GLU A 119 -6.92 -4.65 13.90
CA GLU A 119 -6.20 -4.85 15.17
C GLU A 119 -4.81 -5.46 14.94
N ARG A 120 -4.70 -6.43 14.02
CA ARG A 120 -3.41 -7.05 13.72
C ARG A 120 -2.50 -6.03 13.04
N PHE A 121 -3.03 -5.25 12.10
CA PHE A 121 -2.29 -4.13 11.52
C PHE A 121 -1.77 -3.16 12.61
N CYS A 122 -2.64 -2.72 13.52
CA CYS A 122 -2.26 -1.79 14.58
C CYS A 122 -1.16 -2.37 15.48
N ARG A 123 -1.27 -3.64 15.88
CA ARG A 123 -0.25 -4.32 16.67
C ARG A 123 1.09 -4.42 15.95
N LEU A 124 1.09 -4.69 14.63
CA LEU A 124 2.31 -4.75 13.84
C LEU A 124 2.94 -3.36 13.68
N ALA A 125 2.13 -2.34 13.43
CA ALA A 125 2.59 -0.96 13.33
C ALA A 125 3.16 -0.43 14.66
N ASP A 126 2.56 -0.81 15.79
CA ASP A 126 3.08 -0.48 17.11
C ASP A 126 4.39 -1.22 17.42
N ARG A 127 4.58 -2.44 16.90
CA ARG A 127 5.86 -3.17 17.03
C ARG A 127 6.99 -2.53 16.23
N LEU A 128 6.69 -1.97 15.06
CA LEU A 128 7.68 -1.25 14.25
C LEU A 128 8.04 0.10 14.86
N ASN A 129 7.06 0.82 15.40
CA ASN A 129 7.26 2.09 16.11
C ASN A 129 7.72 1.91 17.56
N ALA A 130 7.78 0.69 18.08
CA ALA A 130 8.38 0.43 19.37
C ALA A 130 9.85 0.86 19.29
N PRO A 131 10.34 1.73 20.19
CA PRO A 131 11.75 2.08 20.20
C PRO A 131 12.52 0.78 20.32
N ALA A 132 13.42 0.51 19.36
CA ALA A 132 14.31 -0.62 19.42
C ALA A 132 14.98 -0.59 20.79
N THR A 133 14.59 -1.49 21.69
CA THR A 133 15.31 -1.69 22.94
C THR A 133 16.66 -2.21 22.52
N ILE A 134 17.61 -1.30 22.33
CA ILE A 134 19.02 -1.58 22.10
C ILE A 134 19.45 -2.37 23.34
N LYS A 135 19.43 -3.70 23.23
CA LYS A 135 20.12 -4.56 24.17
C LYS A 135 21.60 -4.32 23.92
N PHE A 136 22.17 -3.33 24.61
CA PHE A 136 23.60 -3.24 24.82
C PHE A 136 24.03 -4.56 25.49
N ARG A 137 24.59 -5.48 24.70
CA ARG A 137 25.40 -6.56 25.23
C ARG A 137 26.66 -5.89 25.79
N ARG A 138 26.70 -5.67 27.10
CA ARG A 138 27.96 -5.44 27.81
C ARG A 138 28.74 -6.75 27.77
N ALA A 139 29.87 -6.74 27.08
CA ALA A 139 30.96 -7.68 27.29
C ALA A 139 31.74 -7.28 28.55
#